data_AF-A0A1R1C344-F1
#
_entry.id   AF-A0A1R1C344-F1
#
_cell.length_a   1.000
_cell.length_b   1.000
_cell.length_c   1.000
_cell.angle_alpha   90.00
_cell.angle_beta   90.00
_cell.angle_gamma   90.00
#
_symmetry.space_group_name_H-M   'P 1'
#
loop_
_entity.id
_entity.type
_entity.pdbx_description
1 polymer ?
#
loop_
_entity_poly.entity_id
_entity_poly.type
_entity_poly.pdbx_seq_one_letter_code
_entity_poly.pdbx_strand_id
1 'polypeptide(L)'
;MNEKVFLPVRPVSEAFGAMVMWDAEQHSVTISLDNTTIVCSIDNPVGYVDGEAVALETMPVMIAGRTYVPLRFVAELLGMQVDWDDGTKTIRISAD
;
A
#
# COMPACT_ATOMS: atom_id res chain seq x y z
N MET A 1 -11.93 -10.69 -14.64
CA MET A 1 -11.52 -9.28 -14.55
C MET A 1 -10.65 -9.15 -13.32
N ASN A 2 -9.38 -8.76 -13.45
CA ASN A 2 -8.56 -8.42 -12.29
C ASN A 2 -8.88 -6.98 -11.91
N GLU A 3 -9.93 -6.78 -11.13
CA GLU A 3 -10.21 -5.48 -10.53
C GLU A 3 -9.17 -5.22 -9.46
N LYS A 4 -8.23 -4.33 -9.75
CA LYS A 4 -7.25 -3.87 -8.77
C LYS A 4 -7.89 -2.78 -7.93
N VAL A 5 -7.94 -3.03 -6.62
CA VAL A 5 -8.49 -2.05 -5.68
C VAL A 5 -7.38 -1.12 -5.22
N PHE A 6 -7.62 0.17 -5.41
CA PHE A 6 -6.78 1.25 -4.90
C PHE A 6 -7.44 1.86 -3.68
N LEU A 7 -6.63 2.07 -2.63
CA LEU A 7 -7.07 2.78 -1.44
C LEU A 7 -6.06 3.86 -1.08
N PRO A 8 -6.53 4.95 -0.43
CA PRO A 8 -5.62 5.93 0.14
C PRO A 8 -4.75 5.21 1.17
N VAL A 9 -3.45 5.18 0.92
CA VAL A 9 -2.52 4.32 1.68
C VAL A 9 -2.49 4.68 3.16
N ARG A 10 -2.51 5.98 3.48
CA ARG A 10 -2.41 6.51 4.83
C ARG A 10 -3.46 5.95 5.80
N PRO A 11 -4.78 6.18 5.59
CA PRO A 11 -5.79 5.73 6.55
C PRO A 11 -5.87 4.21 6.68
N VAL A 12 -5.54 3.45 5.63
CA VAL A 12 -5.53 1.99 5.70
C VAL A 12 -4.35 1.52 6.56
N SER A 13 -3.14 1.96 6.25
CA SER A 13 -1.93 1.57 6.99
C SER A 13 -1.99 2.03 8.45
N GLU A 14 -2.43 3.25 8.73
CA GLU A 14 -2.58 3.79 10.09
C GLU A 14 -3.62 3.02 10.92
N ALA A 15 -4.68 2.47 10.30
CA ALA A 15 -5.68 1.65 10.99
C ALA A 15 -5.09 0.35 11.56
N PHE A 16 -3.96 -0.11 11.03
CA PHE A 16 -3.21 -1.27 11.52
C PHE A 16 -1.95 -0.88 12.31
N GLY A 17 -1.82 0.39 12.71
CA GLY A 17 -0.72 0.87 13.54
C GLY A 17 0.55 1.27 12.80
N ALA A 18 0.54 1.27 11.47
CA ALA A 18 1.70 1.70 10.70
C ALA A 18 1.86 3.23 10.71
N MET A 19 3.10 3.71 10.70
CA MET A 19 3.44 5.11 10.47
C MET A 19 3.53 5.39 8.97
N VAL A 20 2.96 6.50 8.52
CA VAL A 20 3.01 6.92 7.11
C VAL A 20 3.57 8.32 6.94
N MET A 21 4.69 8.41 6.23
CA MET A 21 5.39 9.65 5.91
C MET A 21 5.34 9.94 4.41
N TRP A 22 5.20 11.22 4.08
CA TRP A 22 5.30 11.70 2.70
C TRP A 22 6.60 12.48 2.55
N ASP A 23 7.38 12.14 1.53
CA ASP A 23 8.54 12.90 1.07
C ASP A 23 8.15 13.69 -0.18
N ALA A 24 8.08 15.02 -0.03
CA ALA A 24 7.69 15.91 -1.11
C ALA A 24 8.82 16.20 -2.11
N GLU A 25 10.08 15.95 -1.76
CA GLU A 25 11.22 16.11 -2.67
C GLU A 25 11.35 14.89 -3.57
N GLN A 26 11.18 13.70 -3.00
CA GLN A 26 11.28 12.43 -3.72
C GLN A 26 9.95 11.97 -4.34
N HIS A 27 8.86 12.68 -4.06
CA HIS A 27 7.50 12.30 -4.47
C HIS A 27 7.18 10.85 -4.07
N SER A 28 7.48 10.51 -2.82
CA SER A 28 7.38 9.15 -2.30
C SER A 28 6.65 9.08 -0.97
N VAL A 29 6.02 7.94 -0.73
CA VAL A 29 5.40 7.58 0.54
C VAL A 29 6.23 6.49 1.20
N THR A 30 6.53 6.68 2.47
CA THR A 30 7.16 5.68 3.34
C THR A 30 6.13 5.18 4.34
N ILE A 31 6.00 3.86 4.45
CA ILE A 31 5.10 3.16 5.36
C ILE A 31 5.98 2.29 6.25
N SER A 32 5.87 2.44 7.57
CA SER A 32 6.67 1.67 8.52
C SER A 32 5.76 1.02 9.55
N LEU A 33 5.87 -0.30 9.71
CA LEU A 33 5.19 -1.08 10.75
C LEU A 33 6.21 -2.06 11.34
N ASP A 34 6.40 -2.01 12.65
CA ASP A 34 7.40 -2.80 13.36
C ASP A 34 8.79 -2.72 12.71
N ASN A 35 9.27 -3.82 12.12
CA ASN A 35 10.58 -3.90 11.47
C ASN A 35 10.51 -3.79 9.94
N THR A 36 9.33 -3.55 9.37
CA THR A 36 9.13 -3.47 7.92
C THR A 36 8.96 -2.03 7.48
N THR A 37 9.75 -1.62 6.49
CA THR A 37 9.65 -0.32 5.84
C THR A 37 9.40 -0.48 4.35
N ILE A 38 8.32 0.12 3.87
CA ILE A 38 7.91 0.12 2.47
C ILE A 38 8.04 1.54 1.94
N VAL A 39 8.74 1.71 0.81
CA VAL A 39 8.85 2.99 0.10
C VAL A 39 8.23 2.85 -1.29
N CYS A 40 7.35 3.78 -1.65
CA CYS A 40 6.67 3.80 -2.94
C CYS A 40 6.73 5.21 -3.53
N SER A 41 7.25 5.34 -4.74
CA SER A 41 7.26 6.63 -5.46
C SER A 41 6.06 6.73 -6.40
N ILE A 42 5.50 7.92 -6.54
CA ILE A 42 4.39 8.17 -7.48
C ILE A 42 4.85 7.89 -8.92
N ASP A 43 3.97 7.26 -9.72
CA ASP A 43 4.22 6.90 -11.12
C ASP A 43 5.42 5.96 -11.37
N ASN A 44 5.93 5.33 -10.31
CA ASN A 44 7.01 4.34 -10.40
C ASN A 44 6.45 2.92 -10.20
N PRO A 45 6.68 1.97 -11.13
CA PRO A 45 6.26 0.58 -10.96
C PRO A 45 7.17 -0.24 -10.04
N VAL A 46 8.13 0.39 -9.36
CA VAL A 46 9.02 -0.26 -8.39
C VAL A 46 8.84 0.39 -7.02
N GLY A 47 8.55 -0.45 -6.02
CA GLY A 47 8.63 -0.10 -4.61
C GLY A 47 9.88 -0.70 -3.97
N TYR A 48 10.14 -0.33 -2.73
CA TYR A 48 11.21 -0.91 -1.93
C TYR A 48 10.65 -1.44 -0.62
N VAL A 49 11.08 -2.63 -0.20
CA VAL A 49 10.73 -3.25 1.07
C VAL A 49 12.03 -3.56 1.78
N ASP A 50 12.25 -2.91 2.92
CA ASP A 50 13.50 -3.02 3.68
C ASP A 50 14.77 -2.77 2.83
N GLY A 51 14.63 -1.89 1.82
CA GLY A 51 15.70 -1.52 0.88
C GLY A 51 15.79 -2.42 -0.36
N GLU A 52 15.10 -3.55 -0.41
CA GLU A 52 15.06 -4.45 -1.57
C GLU A 52 13.99 -4.01 -2.56
N ALA A 53 14.33 -4.01 -3.86
CA ALA A 53 13.40 -3.57 -4.91
C ALA A 53 12.31 -4.63 -5.18
N VAL A 54 11.05 -4.20 -5.21
CA VAL A 54 9.88 -5.05 -5.48
C VAL A 54 9.05 -4.45 -6.60
N ALA A 55 8.72 -5.26 -7.60
CA ALA A 55 7.87 -4.85 -8.70
C ALA A 55 6.42 -4.70 -8.24
N LEU A 56 5.81 -3.58 -8.59
CA LEU A 56 4.41 -3.29 -8.32
C LEU A 56 3.56 -3.77 -9.50
N GLU A 57 2.47 -4.48 -9.21
CA GLU A 57 1.51 -4.82 -10.27
C GLU A 57 0.92 -3.56 -10.92
N THR A 58 0.80 -2.46 -10.17
CA THR A 58 0.43 -1.15 -10.71
C THR A 58 1.13 -0.06 -9.91
N MET A 59 1.58 0.98 -10.61
CA MET A 59 2.25 2.12 -9.99
C MET A 59 1.33 2.87 -8.99
N PRO A 60 1.88 3.45 -7.92
CA PRO A 60 1.18 4.36 -7.04
C PRO A 60 0.75 5.61 -7.80
N VAL A 61 -0.41 6.14 -7.47
CA VAL A 61 -0.94 7.36 -8.10
C VAL A 61 -1.31 8.38 -7.04
N MET A 62 -1.19 9.66 -7.37
CA MET A 62 -1.68 10.74 -6.52
C MET A 62 -3.01 11.27 -7.07
N ILE A 63 -4.06 11.24 -6.25
CA ILE A 63 -5.38 11.77 -6.61
C ILE A 63 -5.82 12.73 -5.51
N ALA A 64 -6.09 13.99 -5.87
CA ALA A 64 -6.53 15.03 -4.94
C ALA A 64 -5.65 15.16 -3.68
N GLY A 65 -4.32 15.09 -3.85
CA GLY A 65 -3.35 15.21 -2.76
C GLY A 65 -3.23 13.98 -1.85
N ARG A 66 -3.80 12.83 -2.25
CA ARG A 66 -3.68 11.56 -1.53
C ARG A 66 -2.98 10.53 -2.39
N THR A 67 -2.10 9.75 -1.77
CA THR A 67 -1.41 8.64 -2.42
C THR A 67 -2.28 7.39 -2.37
N TYR A 68 -2.51 6.80 -3.54
CA TYR A 68 -3.24 5.57 -3.74
C TYR A 68 -2.28 4.50 -4.22
N VAL A 69 -2.34 3.34 -3.57
CA VAL A 69 -1.50 2.18 -3.87
C VAL A 69 -2.40 0.95 -4.05
N PRO A 70 -1.94 -0.09 -4.78
CA PRO A 70 -2.63 -1.36 -4.80
C PRO A 70 -2.76 -1.90 -3.37
N LEU A 71 -3.99 -2.15 -2.90
CA LEU A 71 -4.23 -2.57 -1.52
C LEU A 71 -3.43 -3.82 -1.15
N ARG A 72 -3.50 -4.85 -2.00
CA ARG A 72 -2.87 -6.15 -1.76
C ARG A 72 -1.35 -6.02 -1.56
N PHE A 73 -0.69 -5.17 -2.34
CA PHE A 73 0.74 -4.93 -2.22
C PHE A 73 1.11 -4.45 -0.83
N VAL A 74 0.44 -3.41 -0.32
CA VAL A 74 0.77 -2.88 1.02
C VAL A 74 0.33 -3.83 2.11
N ALA A 75 -0.86 -4.42 2.01
CA ALA A 75 -1.38 -5.31 3.04
C ALA A 75 -0.50 -6.56 3.22
N GLU A 76 -0.16 -7.27 2.14
CA GLU A 76 0.65 -8.50 2.22
C GLU A 76 2.06 -8.23 2.74
N LEU A 77 2.68 -7.12 2.34
CA LEU A 77 4.00 -6.73 2.82
C LEU A 77 4.02 -6.33 4.30
N LEU A 78 2.90 -5.85 4.82
CA LEU A 78 2.73 -5.59 6.24
C LEU A 78 2.25 -6.83 7.02
N GLY A 79 2.27 -8.03 6.40
CA GLY A 79 1.87 -9.28 7.04
C GLY A 79 0.36 -9.45 7.21
N MET A 80 -0.46 -8.70 6.47
CA MET A 80 -1.91 -8.77 6.54
C MET A 80 -2.46 -9.69 5.44
N GLN A 81 -3.54 -10.40 5.77
CA GLN A 81 -4.32 -11.16 4.80
C GLN A 81 -5.40 -10.29 4.16
N VAL A 82 -5.58 -10.43 2.84
CA VAL A 82 -6.62 -9.75 2.08
C VAL A 82 -7.53 -10.78 1.40
N ASP A 83 -8.78 -10.86 1.85
CA ASP A 83 -9.79 -11.73 1.27
C ASP A 83 -10.87 -10.94 0.55
N TRP A 84 -11.31 -11.45 -0.60
CA TRP A 84 -12.44 -10.91 -1.36
C TRP A 84 -13.67 -11.78 -1.18
N ASP A 85 -14.76 -11.18 -0.70
CA ASP A 85 -16.07 -11.80 -0.68
C ASP A 85 -16.87 -11.34 -1.91
N ASP A 86 -17.05 -12.26 -2.86
CA ASP A 86 -17.71 -11.93 -4.13
C ASP A 86 -19.23 -11.72 -4.00
N GLY A 87 -19.86 -12.33 -2.99
CA GLY A 87 -21.31 -12.25 -2.78
C GLY A 87 -21.73 -10.88 -2.22
N THR A 88 -20.89 -10.28 -1.39
CA THR A 88 -21.13 -8.97 -0.76
C THR A 88 -20.32 -7.85 -1.38
N LYS A 89 -19.36 -8.17 -2.28
CA LYS A 89 -18.39 -7.22 -2.85
C LYS A 89 -17.59 -6.51 -1.75
N THR A 90 -17.19 -7.28 -0.73
CA THR A 90 -16.47 -6.79 0.44
C THR A 90 -15.03 -7.26 0.41
N ILE A 91 -14.11 -6.37 0.74
CA ILE A 91 -12.72 -6.75 1.04
C ILE A 91 -12.58 -6.86 2.56
N ARG A 92 -12.09 -8.00 3.01
CA ARG A 92 -11.74 -8.22 4.41
C ARG A 92 -10.22 -8.18 4.55
N ILE A 93 -9.75 -7.45 5.55
CA ILE A 93 -8.34 -7.36 5.90
C ILE A 93 -8.20 -7.81 7.35
N SER A 94 -7.24 -8.70 7.63
CA SER A 94 -6.92 -9.17 8.97
C SER A 94 -5.41 -9.26 9.18
N ALA A 95 -4.97 -8.94 10.39
CA ALA A 95 -3.66 -9.32 10.89
C ALA A 95 -3.77 -10.72 11.52
N ASP A 96 -2.78 -11.58 11.31
CA ASP A 96 -2.63 -12.85 12.03
C ASP A 96 -2.35 -12.64 13.53
#